data_AF-A0A545SMC5-F1
#
_entry.id   AF-A0A545SMC5-F1
#
_cell.length_a   1.000
_cell.length_b   1.000
_cell.length_c   1.000
_cell.angle_alpha   90.00
_cell.angle_beta   90.00
_cell.angle_gamma   90.00
#
_symmetry.space_group_name_H-M   'P 1'
#
loop_
_entity.id
_entity.type
_entity.pdbx_description
1 polymer ?
#
loop_
_entity_poly.entity_id
_entity_poly.type
_entity_poly.pdbx_seq_one_letter_code
_entity_poly.pdbx_strand_id
1 'polypeptide(L)'
;MFEKFVEQTQSAFKPMSEIMALNVKAMEQLVDKQSTLLTGVMNDGVTYAKDVVAQKDIAGVYQAQKNYMEGVQEKMVSVTKDVYSVMTEAQEKMGDVMKGAVTEVKPVATPAKSAK
;
A
#
# COMPACT_ATOMS: atom_id res chain seq x y z
N MET A 1 -10.63 39.95 -3.04
CA MET A 1 -10.01 39.53 -1.75
C MET A 1 -10.64 38.24 -1.25
N PHE A 2 -11.97 38.15 -1.16
CA PHE A 2 -12.67 36.94 -0.70
C PHE A 2 -12.44 35.71 -1.60
N GLU A 3 -12.50 35.85 -2.93
CA GLU A 3 -12.20 34.73 -3.86
C GLU A 3 -10.77 34.19 -3.72
N LYS A 4 -9.77 35.07 -3.62
CA LYS A 4 -8.38 34.65 -3.37
C LYS A 4 -8.20 33.97 -2.01
N PHE A 5 -8.96 34.39 -1.00
CA PHE A 5 -8.96 33.76 0.31
C PHE A 5 -9.59 32.37 0.27
N VAL A 6 -10.70 32.21 -0.46
CA VAL A 6 -11.35 30.91 -0.70
C VAL A 6 -10.43 29.98 -1.49
N GLU A 7 -9.81 30.44 -2.59
CA GLU A 7 -8.83 29.65 -3.36
C GLU A 7 -7.62 29.24 -2.52
N GLN A 8 -7.04 30.15 -1.73
CA GLN A 8 -5.92 29.82 -0.83
C GLN A 8 -6.31 28.82 0.25
N THR A 9 -7.52 28.95 0.80
CA THR A 9 -8.04 28.00 1.79
C THR A 9 -8.25 26.61 1.15
N GLN A 10 -8.81 26.56 -0.06
CA GLN A 10 -9.00 25.31 -0.80
C GLN A 10 -7.66 24.62 -1.13
N SER A 11 -6.67 25.38 -1.62
CA SER A 11 -5.31 24.88 -1.89
C SER A 11 -4.58 24.45 -0.62
N ALA A 12 -4.85 25.07 0.53
CA ALA A 12 -4.24 24.68 1.81
C ALA A 12 -4.77 23.33 2.35
N PHE A 13 -6.03 22.98 2.06
CA PHE A 13 -6.62 21.70 2.50
C PHE A 13 -6.41 20.54 1.52
N LYS A 14 -6.09 20.84 0.26
CA LYS A 14 -5.88 19.84 -0.79
C LYS A 14 -4.79 18.80 -0.46
N PRO A 15 -3.61 19.17 0.08
CA PRO A 15 -2.59 18.20 0.47
C PRO A 15 -3.08 17.21 1.55
N MET A 16 -3.88 17.68 2.52
CA MET A 16 -4.45 16.81 3.55
C MET A 16 -5.46 15.82 3.00
N SER A 17 -6.30 16.26 2.06
CA SER A 17 -7.23 15.38 1.34
C SER A 17 -6.49 14.30 0.55
N GLU A 18 -5.44 14.67 -0.18
CA GLU A 18 -4.63 13.75 -0.97
C GLU A 18 -3.86 12.75 -0.10
N ILE A 19 -3.31 13.18 1.05
CA ILE A 19 -2.69 12.30 2.04
C ILE A 19 -3.69 11.29 2.62
N MET A 20 -4.91 11.73 2.94
CA MET A 20 -5.96 10.80 3.40
C MET A 20 -6.31 9.76 2.33
N ALA A 21 -6.46 10.20 1.08
CA ALA A 21 -6.72 9.28 -0.04
C ALA A 21 -5.56 8.27 -0.24
N LEU A 22 -4.30 8.71 -0.09
CA LEU A 22 -3.13 7.83 -0.15
C LEU A 22 -3.15 6.78 0.97
N ASN A 23 -3.49 7.17 2.20
CA ASN A 23 -3.58 6.23 3.33
C ASN A 23 -4.70 5.19 3.13
N VAL A 24 -5.87 5.63 2.65
CA VAL A 24 -6.99 4.71 2.33
C VAL A 24 -6.55 3.70 1.26
N LYS A 25 -5.94 4.17 0.18
CA LYS A 25 -5.46 3.31 -0.90
C LYS A 25 -4.40 2.31 -0.43
N ALA A 26 -3.47 2.75 0.42
CA ALA A 26 -2.48 1.85 1.01
C ALA A 26 -3.14 0.77 1.87
N MET A 27 -4.17 1.12 2.67
CA MET A 27 -4.93 0.14 3.45
C MET A 27 -5.71 -0.84 2.57
N GLU A 28 -6.37 -0.36 1.50
CA GLU A 28 -7.05 -1.23 0.53
C GLU A 28 -6.07 -2.25 -0.08
N GLN A 29 -4.89 -1.78 -0.51
CA GLN A 29 -3.85 -2.65 -1.04
C GLN A 29 -3.36 -3.68 0.01
N LEU A 30 -3.20 -3.28 1.27
CA LEU A 30 -2.81 -4.21 2.34
C LEU A 30 -3.88 -5.28 2.59
N VAL A 31 -5.16 -4.90 2.62
CA VAL A 31 -6.29 -5.83 2.79
C VAL A 31 -6.34 -6.83 1.64
N ASP A 32 -6.18 -6.37 0.40
CA ASP A 32 -6.14 -7.24 -0.78
C ASP A 32 -4.99 -8.26 -0.71
N LYS A 33 -3.80 -7.82 -0.27
CA LYS A 33 -2.63 -8.70 -0.10
C LYS A 33 -2.84 -9.71 1.02
N GLN A 34 -3.48 -9.33 2.13
CA GLN A 34 -3.83 -10.25 3.21
C GLN A 34 -4.85 -11.30 2.76
N SER A 35 -5.88 -10.89 2.01
CA SER A 35 -6.88 -11.78 1.43
C SER A 35 -6.25 -12.77 0.45
N THR A 36 -5.35 -12.28 -0.41
CA THR A 36 -4.60 -13.10 -1.37
C THR A 36 -3.72 -14.13 -0.66
N LEU A 37 -3.01 -13.74 0.40
CA LEU A 37 -2.20 -14.64 1.20
C LEU A 37 -3.05 -15.76 1.81
N LEU A 38 -4.14 -15.40 2.47
CA LEU A 38 -5.02 -16.36 3.14
C LEU A 38 -5.63 -17.34 2.13
N THR A 39 -6.16 -16.83 1.03
CA THR A 39 -6.73 -17.64 -0.05
C THR A 39 -5.68 -18.55 -0.67
N GLY A 40 -4.46 -18.04 -0.89
CA GLY A 40 -3.33 -18.79 -1.41
C GLY A 40 -2.93 -19.96 -0.50
N VAL A 41 -2.76 -19.71 0.80
CA VAL A 41 -2.42 -20.76 1.78
C VAL A 41 -3.54 -21.80 1.90
N MET A 42 -4.81 -21.36 1.89
CA MET A 42 -5.95 -22.27 1.92
C MET A 42 -5.99 -23.18 0.69
N ASN A 43 -5.76 -22.62 -0.50
CA ASN A 43 -5.69 -23.39 -1.75
C ASN A 43 -4.52 -24.38 -1.75
N ASP A 44 -3.35 -23.97 -1.27
CA ASP A 44 -2.19 -24.85 -1.10
C ASP A 44 -2.53 -25.99 -0.12
N GLY A 45 -3.30 -25.73 0.93
CA GLY A 45 -3.74 -26.74 1.90
C GLY A 45 -4.69 -27.77 1.29
N VAL A 46 -5.62 -27.34 0.43
CA VAL A 46 -6.51 -28.25 -0.32
C VAL A 46 -5.69 -29.11 -1.29
N THR A 47 -4.70 -28.53 -1.96
CA THR A 47 -3.79 -29.26 -2.86
C THR A 47 -2.97 -30.28 -2.08
N TYR A 48 -2.37 -29.87 -0.95
CA TYR A 48 -1.64 -30.76 -0.05
C TYR A 48 -2.48 -31.95 0.42
N ALA A 49 -3.72 -31.71 0.85
CA ALA A 49 -4.63 -32.77 1.28
C ALA A 49 -4.92 -33.78 0.16
N LYS A 50 -5.13 -33.31 -1.07
CA LYS A 50 -5.30 -34.18 -2.25
C LYS A 50 -4.03 -34.98 -2.54
N ASP A 51 -2.88 -34.31 -2.50
CA ASP A 51 -1.60 -34.93 -2.81
C ASP A 51 -1.28 -36.04 -1.80
N VAL A 52 -1.42 -35.78 -0.50
CA VAL A 52 -1.17 -36.76 0.57
C VAL A 52 -2.05 -38.00 0.43
N VAL A 53 -3.35 -37.82 0.17
CA VAL A 53 -4.29 -38.95 0.01
C VAL A 53 -3.96 -39.79 -1.25
N ALA A 54 -3.33 -39.19 -2.25
CA ALA A 54 -2.92 -39.89 -3.47
C ALA A 54 -1.59 -40.68 -3.32
N GLN A 55 -0.76 -40.38 -2.31
CA GLN A 55 0.52 -41.06 -2.12
C GLN A 55 0.36 -42.43 -1.46
N LYS A 56 1.14 -43.40 -1.93
CA LYS A 56 1.15 -44.79 -1.41
C LYS A 56 2.29 -45.08 -0.43
N ASP A 57 3.24 -44.16 -0.32
CA ASP A 57 4.42 -44.31 0.51
C ASP A 57 4.76 -43.01 1.26
N ILE A 58 5.56 -43.16 2.31
CA ILE A 58 5.95 -42.06 3.21
C ILE A 58 6.83 -41.04 2.49
N ALA A 59 7.62 -41.46 1.49
CA ALA A 59 8.51 -40.55 0.76
C ALA A 59 7.70 -39.55 -0.09
N GLY A 60 6.62 -40.01 -0.73
CA GLY A 60 5.66 -39.16 -1.42
C GLY A 60 4.96 -38.18 -0.48
N VAL A 61 4.53 -38.64 0.71
CA VAL A 61 3.91 -37.77 1.72
C VAL A 61 4.89 -36.68 2.18
N TYR A 62 6.15 -37.03 2.40
CA TYR A 62 7.19 -36.06 2.76
C TYR A 62 7.41 -35.02 1.67
N GLN A 63 7.42 -35.43 0.39
CA GLN A 63 7.53 -34.49 -0.72
C GLN A 63 6.31 -33.58 -0.82
N ALA A 64 5.09 -34.10 -0.63
CA ALA A 64 3.88 -33.27 -0.59
C ALA A 64 3.97 -32.23 0.53
N GLN A 65 4.45 -32.62 1.72
CA GLN A 65 4.64 -31.70 2.85
C GLN A 65 5.71 -30.65 2.55
N LYS A 66 6.82 -31.06 1.95
CA LYS A 66 7.89 -30.16 1.53
C LYS A 66 7.36 -29.11 0.55
N ASN A 67 6.67 -29.54 -0.50
CA ASN A 67 6.11 -28.66 -1.52
C ASN A 67 5.09 -27.66 -0.93
N TYR A 68 4.23 -28.11 -0.01
CA TYR A 68 3.32 -27.24 0.71
C TYR A 68 4.07 -26.16 1.51
N MET A 69 5.11 -26.55 2.26
CA MET A 69 5.90 -25.61 3.06
C MET A 69 6.68 -24.62 2.19
N GLU A 70 7.27 -25.07 1.08
CA GLU A 70 7.95 -24.20 0.11
C GLU A 70 6.97 -23.20 -0.51
N GLY A 71 5.76 -23.64 -0.88
CA GLY A 71 4.71 -22.78 -1.42
C GLY A 71 4.20 -21.73 -0.44
N VAL A 72 4.02 -22.09 0.83
CA VAL A 72 3.67 -21.14 1.91
C VAL A 72 4.80 -20.13 2.13
N GLN A 73 6.05 -20.60 2.18
CA GLN A 73 7.23 -19.74 2.36
C GLN A 73 7.35 -18.73 1.21
N GLU A 74 7.19 -19.17 -0.04
CA GLU A 74 7.25 -18.30 -1.22
C GLU A 74 6.18 -17.21 -1.15
N LYS A 75 4.94 -17.56 -0.79
CA LYS A 75 3.84 -16.60 -0.62
C LYS A 75 4.13 -15.58 0.47
N MET A 76 4.67 -16.02 1.62
CA MET A 76 5.06 -15.12 2.70
C MET A 76 6.14 -14.14 2.28
N VAL A 77 7.17 -14.60 1.57
CA VAL A 77 8.24 -13.74 1.03
C VAL A 77 7.68 -12.75 0.01
N SER A 78 6.82 -13.21 -0.90
CA SER A 78 6.17 -12.35 -1.89
C SER A 78 5.32 -11.26 -1.25
N VAL A 79 4.48 -11.61 -0.28
CA VAL A 79 3.63 -10.64 0.42
C VAL A 79 4.46 -9.66 1.23
N THR A 80 5.55 -10.10 1.85
CA THR A 80 6.46 -9.18 2.56
C THR A 80 7.06 -8.14 1.61
N LYS A 81 7.50 -8.55 0.41
CA LYS A 81 7.99 -7.63 -0.62
C LYS A 81 6.89 -6.66 -1.06
N ASP A 82 5.70 -7.17 -1.33
CA ASP A 82 4.55 -6.35 -1.75
C ASP A 82 4.17 -5.31 -0.70
N VAL A 83 4.14 -5.68 0.58
CA VAL A 83 3.88 -4.75 1.70
C VAL A 83 4.94 -3.66 1.75
N TYR A 84 6.22 -4.02 1.60
CA TYR A 84 7.32 -3.06 1.54
C TYR A 84 7.17 -2.09 0.37
N SER A 85 6.78 -2.59 -0.80
CA SER A 85 6.51 -1.77 -1.99
C SER A 85 5.34 -0.81 -1.75
N VAL A 86 4.21 -1.28 -1.21
CA VAL A 86 3.04 -0.43 -0.89
C VAL A 86 3.43 0.70 0.07
N MET A 87 4.19 0.38 1.12
CA MET A 87 4.62 1.38 2.10
C MET A 87 5.59 2.40 1.50
N THR A 88 6.54 1.94 0.68
CA THR A 88 7.52 2.81 0.02
C THR A 88 6.83 3.74 -0.97
N GLU A 89 5.92 3.21 -1.81
CA GLU A 89 5.13 4.01 -2.73
C GLU A 89 4.24 5.05 -2.03
N ALA A 90 3.62 4.67 -0.91
CA ALA A 90 2.81 5.60 -0.12
C ALA A 90 3.66 6.75 0.43
N GLN A 91 4.86 6.43 0.93
CA GLN A 91 5.81 7.43 1.44
C GLN A 91 6.32 8.36 0.32
N GLU A 92 6.69 7.83 -0.85
CA GLU A 92 7.11 8.63 -2.00
C GLU A 92 6.00 9.58 -2.45
N LYS A 93 4.78 9.07 -2.66
CA LYS A 93 3.63 9.87 -3.07
C LYS A 93 3.26 10.95 -2.04
N MET A 94 3.36 10.64 -0.76
CA MET A 94 3.17 11.63 0.31
C MET A 94 4.23 12.74 0.26
N GLY A 95 5.49 12.37 0.01
CA GLY A 95 6.58 13.33 -0.21
C GLY A 95 6.34 14.24 -1.42
N ASP A 96 5.81 13.70 -2.51
CA ASP A 96 5.49 14.46 -3.71
C ASP A 96 4.32 15.42 -3.49
N VAL A 97 3.26 15.00 -2.79
CA VAL A 97 2.14 15.87 -2.39
C VAL A 97 2.65 17.06 -1.56
N MET A 98 3.54 16.82 -0.59
CA MET A 98 4.11 17.88 0.24
C MET A 98 5.03 18.82 -0.55
N LYS A 99 5.87 18.31 -1.46
CA LYS A 99 6.70 19.14 -2.34
C LYS A 99 5.83 20.00 -3.27
N GLY A 100 4.79 19.40 -3.86
CA GLY A 100 3.81 20.09 -4.70
C GLY A 100 3.13 21.24 -3.97
N ALA A 101 2.69 21.00 -2.73
CA ALA A 101 2.10 22.02 -1.87
C ALA A 101 3.05 23.21 -1.62
N VAL A 102 4.34 22.96 -1.34
CA VAL A 102 5.34 24.03 -1.13
C VAL A 102 5.58 24.83 -2.42
N THR A 103 5.49 24.21 -3.60
CA THR A 103 5.64 24.90 -4.88
C THR A 103 4.40 25.69 -5.31
N GLU A 104 3.19 25.26 -4.91
CA GLU A 104 1.93 25.94 -5.26
C GLU A 104 1.59 27.12 -4.33
N VAL A 105 2.12 27.14 -3.09
CA VAL A 105 2.03 28.30 -2.19
C VAL A 105 3.00 29.38 -2.67
N LYS A 106 2.60 30.16 -3.69
CA LYS A 106 3.28 31.42 -4.01
C LYS A 106 3.25 32.32 -2.77
N PRO A 107 4.38 32.95 -2.38
CA PRO A 107 4.41 33.84 -1.25
C PRO A 107 3.36 34.94 -1.47
N VAL A 108 2.52 35.15 -0.45
CA VAL A 108 1.68 36.34 -0.35
C VAL A 108 2.62 37.52 -0.59
N ALA A 109 2.42 38.24 -1.69
CA ALA A 109 3.02 39.55 -1.88
C ALA A 109 2.63 40.35 -0.63
N THR A 110 3.60 40.54 0.25
CA THR A 110 3.49 41.37 1.45
C THR A 110 2.80 42.64 0.99
N PRO A 111 1.66 43.05 1.57
CA PRO A 111 1.05 44.32 1.20
C PRO A 111 2.13 45.37 1.41
N ALA A 112 2.61 45.95 0.30
CA ALA A 112 3.57 47.03 0.32
C ALA A 112 3.04 48.04 1.33
N LYS A 113 3.82 48.30 2.39
CA LYS A 113 3.54 49.34 3.37
C LYS A 113 3.14 50.58 2.60
N SER A 114 1.85 50.87 2.58
CA SER A 114 1.32 52.09 2.01
C SER A 114 1.59 53.17 3.04
N ALA A 115 2.37 54.15 2.63
CA ALA A 115 2.40 55.53 3.12
C ALA A 115 2.65 55.77 4.63
N LYS A 116 3.82 56.31 4.94
CA LYS A 116 3.95 57.74 5.26
C LYS A 116 5.38 58.22 5.05
#